data_AF-A0A7W1YB23-F1
#
_entry.id   AF-A0A7W1YB23-F1
#
_cell.length_a   1.000
_cell.length_b   1.000
_cell.length_c   1.000
_cell.angle_alpha   90.00
_cell.angle_beta   90.00
_cell.angle_gamma   90.00
#
_symmetry.space_group_name_H-M   'P 1'
#
loop_
_entity.id
_entity.type
_entity.pdbx_description
1 polymer ?
#
loop_
_entity_poly.entity_id
_entity_poly.type
_entity_poly.pdbx_seq_one_letter_code
_entity_poly.pdbx_strand_id
1 'polypeptide(L)'
;VRNSPIFQNNPWVQGGTDLGTTQYIDAYQRGNFWTNVMTNTNYHVLLSPVTVLPAVTLQVPSNEGTVTTELGVKVGTADINWFDTQINGIIQANPQITAAAFPIFLTYDTYLTEGICCIGGYHSITGSQTYAHATYVDANTFSQDISALSHEVGEWYDDPLITNVQGACGGILENGDPLEGLANYGTFPVTSKGVTWHPQDLVFLKYFGQTPSTSVNNWWTFNNNPAVTSVCQFGQ
;
A
#
# COMPACT_ATOMS: atom_id res chain seq x y z
N VAL A 1 1.80 12.97 4.85
CA VAL A 1 0.90 11.78 4.77
C VAL A 1 -0.59 12.07 4.99
N ARG A 2 -1.09 12.64 6.10
CA ARG A 2 -2.56 12.82 6.30
C ARG A 2 -3.32 13.57 5.18
N ASN A 3 -2.64 14.48 4.50
CA ASN A 3 -3.19 15.26 3.38
C ASN A 3 -3.06 14.54 2.03
N SER A 4 -2.54 13.30 2.01
CA SER A 4 -2.34 12.51 0.81
C SER A 4 -3.66 11.96 0.27
N PRO A 5 -3.70 11.55 -1.01
CA PRO A 5 -4.90 10.95 -1.59
C PRO A 5 -5.30 9.62 -0.95
N ILE A 6 -4.46 8.99 -0.12
CA ILE A 6 -4.82 7.79 0.65
C ILE A 6 -5.94 8.09 1.64
N PHE A 7 -5.91 9.27 2.27
CA PHE A 7 -6.88 9.65 3.30
C PHE A 7 -7.81 10.80 2.89
N GLN A 8 -7.44 11.57 1.86
CA GLN A 8 -8.20 12.70 1.37
C GLN A 8 -8.88 12.38 0.06
N ASN A 9 -10.13 12.83 -0.09
CA ASN A 9 -10.83 12.72 -1.35
C ASN A 9 -10.11 13.53 -2.44
N ASN A 10 -9.96 12.91 -3.60
CA ASN A 10 -9.41 13.48 -4.82
C ASN A 10 -10.30 13.03 -6.00
N PRO A 11 -10.48 13.84 -7.06
CA PRO A 11 -11.19 13.37 -8.26
C PRO A 11 -10.33 12.35 -9.02
N TRP A 12 -10.93 11.23 -9.41
CA TRP A 12 -10.26 10.16 -10.16
C TRP A 12 -10.95 9.91 -11.49
N VAL A 13 -10.21 10.12 -12.58
CA VAL A 13 -10.67 9.84 -13.94
C VAL A 13 -9.63 8.97 -14.64
N GLN A 14 -10.01 7.73 -14.94
CA GLN A 14 -9.13 6.70 -15.51
C GLN A 14 -9.59 6.40 -16.93
N GLY A 15 -8.79 6.80 -17.92
CA GLY A 15 -9.09 6.53 -19.33
C GLY A 15 -10.37 7.19 -19.82
N GLY A 16 -10.75 8.32 -19.22
CA GLY A 16 -12.01 9.02 -19.49
C GLY A 16 -13.20 8.56 -18.65
N THR A 17 -13.04 7.52 -17.82
CA THR A 17 -14.08 7.04 -16.91
C THR A 17 -13.94 7.71 -15.54
N ASP A 18 -15.01 8.36 -15.08
CA ASP A 18 -15.09 8.98 -13.74
C ASP A 18 -15.33 7.91 -12.67
N LEU A 19 -14.32 7.69 -11.82
CA LEU A 19 -14.38 6.77 -10.68
C LEU A 19 -14.86 7.47 -9.40
N GLY A 20 -15.15 8.76 -9.46
CA GLY A 20 -15.66 9.58 -8.37
C GLY A 20 -14.60 10.43 -7.68
N THR A 21 -15.06 11.21 -6.70
CA THR A 21 -14.19 12.03 -5.84
C THR A 21 -14.05 11.35 -4.47
N THR A 22 -13.00 10.56 -4.30
CA THR A 22 -12.83 9.63 -3.17
C THR A 22 -11.34 9.39 -2.87
N GLN A 23 -11.03 8.53 -1.89
CA GLN A 23 -9.67 8.13 -1.54
C GLN A 23 -9.03 7.28 -2.66
N TYR A 24 -7.71 7.26 -2.74
CA TYR A 24 -6.98 6.58 -3.81
C TYR A 24 -7.34 5.09 -3.92
N ILE A 25 -7.21 4.35 -2.81
CA ILE A 25 -7.44 2.90 -2.81
C ILE A 25 -8.94 2.59 -3.02
N ASP A 26 -9.84 3.45 -2.56
CA ASP A 26 -11.26 3.35 -2.86
C ASP A 26 -11.54 3.52 -4.38
N ALA A 27 -10.94 4.51 -5.02
CA ALA A 27 -11.05 4.70 -6.47
C ALA A 27 -10.45 3.50 -7.23
N TYR A 28 -9.32 2.97 -6.78
CA TYR A 28 -8.74 1.73 -7.30
C TYR A 28 -9.75 0.59 -7.22
N GLN A 29 -10.35 0.32 -6.07
CA GLN A 29 -11.35 -0.76 -5.93
C GLN A 29 -12.59 -0.53 -6.81
N ARG A 30 -13.05 0.71 -6.93
CA ARG A 30 -14.14 1.06 -7.85
C ARG A 30 -13.77 0.79 -9.30
N GLY A 31 -12.52 1.04 -9.68
CA GLY A 31 -11.96 0.65 -10.96
C GLY A 31 -11.83 -0.87 -11.12
N ASN A 32 -11.44 -1.58 -10.06
CA ASN A 32 -11.24 -3.03 -10.05
C ASN A 32 -12.56 -3.80 -10.27
N PHE A 33 -13.64 -3.32 -9.66
CA PHE A 33 -14.99 -3.88 -9.74
C PHE A 33 -15.95 -3.08 -10.62
N TRP A 34 -15.43 -2.35 -11.61
CA TRP A 34 -16.17 -1.36 -12.40
C TRP A 34 -17.48 -1.87 -12.98
N THR A 35 -17.52 -3.10 -13.52
CA THR A 35 -18.76 -3.68 -14.09
C THR A 35 -19.92 -3.77 -13.08
N ASN A 36 -19.62 -3.87 -11.78
CA ASN A 36 -20.60 -3.85 -10.71
C ASN A 36 -20.84 -2.42 -10.18
N VAL A 37 -19.76 -1.67 -9.97
CA VAL A 37 -19.78 -0.34 -9.33
C VAL A 37 -20.41 0.72 -10.23
N MET A 38 -20.31 0.58 -11.55
CA MET A 38 -20.92 1.50 -12.51
C MET A 38 -22.45 1.57 -12.40
N THR A 39 -23.09 0.56 -11.81
CA THR A 39 -24.52 0.55 -11.48
C THR A 39 -24.80 0.61 -9.98
N ASN A 40 -23.83 0.19 -9.14
CA ASN A 40 -23.93 0.20 -7.68
C ASN A 40 -22.95 1.20 -7.08
N THR A 41 -23.20 2.49 -7.30
CA THR A 41 -22.25 3.57 -7.01
C THR A 41 -21.95 3.80 -5.53
N ASN A 42 -22.69 3.15 -4.63
CA ASN A 42 -22.54 3.27 -3.17
C ASN A 42 -21.41 2.40 -2.59
N TYR A 43 -20.81 1.51 -3.38
CA TYR A 43 -19.66 0.72 -2.93
C TYR A 43 -18.50 1.66 -2.59
N HIS A 44 -18.05 1.55 -1.34
CA HIS A 44 -16.90 2.27 -0.82
C HIS A 44 -16.24 1.49 0.31
N VAL A 45 -14.92 1.61 0.42
CA VAL A 45 -14.15 1.29 1.61
C VAL A 45 -13.26 2.50 1.88
N LEU A 46 -13.54 3.20 2.98
CA LEU A 46 -12.90 4.48 3.31
C LEU A 46 -12.19 4.39 4.65
N LEU A 47 -10.93 4.83 4.70
CA LEU A 47 -10.20 5.00 5.94
C LEU A 47 -10.62 6.32 6.60
N SER A 48 -11.64 6.26 7.46
CA SER A 48 -12.17 7.41 8.18
C SER A 48 -12.92 7.01 9.46
N PRO A 49 -12.84 7.80 10.55
CA PRO A 49 -12.00 8.99 10.72
C PRO A 49 -10.51 8.63 10.93
N VAL A 50 -9.61 9.55 10.55
CA VAL A 50 -8.17 9.40 10.78
C VAL A 50 -7.76 10.05 12.10
N THR A 51 -7.39 9.22 13.07
CA THR A 51 -6.84 9.63 14.36
C THR A 51 -5.32 9.41 14.37
N VAL A 52 -4.56 10.44 14.77
CA VAL A 52 -3.11 10.31 14.98
C VAL A 52 -2.83 10.16 16.45
N LEU A 53 -2.21 9.04 16.82
CA LEU A 53 -1.74 8.79 18.16
C LEU A 53 -0.35 9.43 18.38
N PRO A 54 0.08 9.64 19.64
CA PRO A 54 1.43 10.12 19.92
C PRO A 54 2.50 9.24 19.28
N ALA A 55 3.59 9.86 18.83
CA ALA A 55 4.72 9.14 18.28
C ALA A 55 5.36 8.25 19.37
N VAL A 56 5.78 7.05 18.97
CA VAL A 56 6.52 6.10 19.81
C VAL A 56 7.98 6.12 19.37
N THR A 57 8.90 6.13 20.34
CA THR A 57 10.34 6.02 20.07
C THR A 57 10.81 4.63 20.46
N LEU A 58 11.38 3.91 19.49
CA LEU A 58 12.02 2.62 19.71
C LEU A 58 13.53 2.80 19.74
N GLN A 59 14.20 2.16 20.70
CA GLN A 59 15.65 2.09 20.74
C GLN A 59 16.07 0.80 20.04
N VAL A 60 16.48 0.91 18.78
CA VAL A 60 16.89 -0.24 17.96
C VAL A 60 18.22 -0.78 18.50
N PRO A 61 18.28 -2.03 18.99
CA PRO A 61 19.52 -2.64 19.43
C PRO A 61 20.52 -2.76 18.27
N SER A 62 21.82 -2.70 18.56
CA SER A 62 22.87 -2.72 17.52
C SER A 62 22.94 -4.02 16.72
N ASN A 63 22.36 -5.11 17.23
CA ASN A 63 22.23 -6.38 16.50
C ASN A 63 20.95 -6.47 15.67
N GLU A 64 20.01 -5.54 15.85
CA GLU A 64 18.74 -5.48 15.12
C GLU A 64 18.73 -4.37 14.07
N GLY A 65 19.75 -3.51 14.02
CA GLY A 65 19.73 -2.39 13.08
C GLY A 65 20.95 -1.49 13.17
N THR A 66 21.07 -0.60 12.19
CA THR A 66 22.16 0.37 12.11
C THR A 66 21.73 1.63 11.37
N VAL A 67 22.57 2.66 11.37
CA VAL A 67 22.43 3.80 10.45
C VAL A 67 23.38 3.58 9.29
N THR A 68 22.84 3.55 8.08
CA THR A 68 23.58 3.22 6.84
C THR A 68 23.12 4.14 5.69
N THR A 69 23.65 3.92 4.50
CA THR A 69 23.16 4.53 3.26
C THR A 69 22.60 3.44 2.36
N GLU A 70 21.29 3.48 2.15
CA GLU A 70 20.57 2.54 1.29
C GLU A 70 19.91 3.32 0.17
N LEU A 71 19.98 2.80 -1.05
CA LEU A 71 19.37 3.41 -2.22
C LEU A 71 19.73 4.90 -2.40
N GLY A 72 20.94 5.29 -2.00
CA GLY A 72 21.45 6.65 -2.09
C GLY A 72 20.99 7.60 -0.97
N VAL A 73 20.26 7.12 0.04
CA VAL A 73 19.72 7.91 1.15
C VAL A 73 20.30 7.44 2.47
N LYS A 74 20.66 8.36 3.35
CA LYS A 74 21.07 8.03 4.72
C LYS A 74 19.83 7.67 5.53
N VAL A 75 19.77 6.42 6.00
CA VAL A 75 18.60 5.86 6.66
C VAL A 75 18.98 5.10 7.93
N GLY A 76 18.00 4.90 8.81
CA GLY A 76 18.05 3.80 9.78
C GLY A 76 17.65 2.48 9.12
N THR A 77 18.13 1.36 9.67
CA THR A 77 17.60 0.03 9.37
C THR A 77 17.16 -0.66 10.65
N ALA A 78 16.17 -1.54 10.54
CA ALA A 78 15.74 -2.42 11.61
C ALA A 78 15.32 -3.79 11.05
N ASP A 79 15.65 -4.86 11.75
CA ASP A 79 15.16 -6.21 11.46
C ASP A 79 13.64 -6.24 11.53
N ILE A 80 13.01 -6.78 10.49
CA ILE A 80 11.56 -6.80 10.36
C ILE A 80 10.90 -7.58 11.50
N ASN A 81 11.48 -8.71 11.93
CA ASN A 81 10.88 -9.55 12.97
C ASN A 81 10.97 -8.88 14.35
N TRP A 82 12.10 -8.22 14.63
CA TRP A 82 12.24 -7.40 15.84
C TRP A 82 11.24 -6.25 15.85
N PHE A 83 11.13 -5.52 14.73
CA PHE A 83 10.24 -4.38 14.60
C PHE A 83 8.76 -4.78 14.71
N ASP A 84 8.39 -5.90 14.09
CA ASP A 84 7.05 -6.46 14.17
C ASP A 84 6.64 -6.80 15.60
N THR A 85 7.58 -7.38 16.36
CA THR A 85 7.38 -7.63 17.80
C THR A 85 7.08 -6.33 18.56
N GLN A 86 7.71 -5.21 18.18
CA GLN A 86 7.43 -3.91 18.80
C GLN A 86 6.04 -3.40 18.41
N ILE A 87 5.64 -3.48 17.13
CA ILE A 87 4.31 -3.10 16.67
C ILE A 87 3.22 -3.88 17.40
N ASN A 88 3.38 -5.19 17.52
CA ASN A 88 2.46 -6.06 18.25
C ASN A 88 2.29 -5.61 19.72
N GLY A 89 3.40 -5.29 20.40
CA GLY A 89 3.37 -4.76 21.75
C GLY A 89 2.67 -3.39 21.85
N ILE A 90 2.91 -2.50 20.88
CA ILE A 90 2.26 -1.18 20.82
C ILE A 90 0.75 -1.35 20.62
N ILE A 91 0.31 -2.19 19.69
CA ILE A 91 -1.12 -2.46 19.45
C ILE A 91 -1.80 -2.92 20.74
N GLN A 92 -1.22 -3.91 21.42
CA GLN A 92 -1.78 -4.48 22.66
C GLN A 92 -1.81 -3.48 23.83
N ALA A 93 -0.84 -2.56 23.90
CA ALA A 93 -0.76 -1.55 24.94
C ALA A 93 -1.71 -0.35 24.72
N ASN A 94 -2.30 -0.21 23.53
CA ASN A 94 -3.10 0.95 23.16
C ASN A 94 -4.60 0.60 23.06
N PRO A 95 -5.40 0.80 24.12
CA PRO A 95 -6.83 0.44 24.12
C PRO A 95 -7.69 1.27 23.16
N GLN A 96 -7.15 2.32 22.55
CA GLN A 96 -7.81 3.10 21.50
C GLN A 96 -7.80 2.37 20.14
N ILE A 97 -6.88 1.42 19.95
CA ILE A 97 -6.85 0.54 18.79
C ILE A 97 -7.90 -0.55 19.05
N THR A 98 -8.98 -0.49 18.28
CA THR A 98 -10.08 -1.47 18.34
C THR A 98 -10.11 -2.25 17.04
N ALA A 99 -10.76 -3.41 17.03
CA ALA A 99 -10.87 -4.26 15.83
C ALA A 99 -11.51 -3.58 14.60
N ALA A 100 -12.18 -2.43 14.77
CA ALA A 100 -12.73 -1.62 13.69
C ALA A 100 -11.74 -0.57 13.13
N ALA A 101 -10.58 -0.41 13.76
CA ALA A 101 -9.51 0.46 13.28
C ALA A 101 -8.52 -0.33 12.43
N PHE A 102 -7.85 0.37 11.52
CA PHE A 102 -6.68 -0.13 10.80
C PHE A 102 -5.47 0.74 11.19
N PRO A 103 -4.66 0.30 12.18
CA PRO A 103 -3.46 1.00 12.60
C PRO A 103 -2.43 0.99 11.46
N ILE A 104 -1.90 2.18 11.17
CA ILE A 104 -0.83 2.36 10.20
C ILE A 104 0.36 2.97 10.94
N PHE A 105 1.45 2.23 10.99
CA PHE A 105 2.73 2.67 11.55
C PHE A 105 3.58 3.27 10.45
N LEU A 106 4.12 4.46 10.69
CA LEU A 106 4.97 5.14 9.73
C LEU A 106 6.35 5.37 10.33
N THR A 107 7.37 4.95 9.61
CA THR A 107 8.75 5.33 9.88
C THR A 107 9.21 6.34 8.83
N TYR A 108 10.15 7.20 9.20
CA TYR A 108 10.71 8.21 8.31
C TYR A 108 12.20 7.93 8.15
N ASP A 109 12.70 7.94 6.92
CA ASP A 109 14.09 7.60 6.56
C ASP A 109 14.58 6.32 7.23
N THR A 110 13.77 5.25 7.18
CA THR A 110 14.07 3.95 7.79
C THR A 110 13.55 2.83 6.92
N TYR A 111 14.39 1.88 6.52
CA TYR A 111 13.93 0.62 5.89
C TYR A 111 13.96 -0.54 6.88
N LEU A 112 13.09 -1.53 6.67
CA LEU A 112 13.21 -2.80 7.35
C LEU A 112 14.13 -3.75 6.57
N THR A 113 14.68 -4.74 7.27
CA THR A 113 15.63 -5.71 6.71
C THR A 113 15.25 -7.13 7.10
N GLU A 114 15.53 -8.09 6.22
CA GLU A 114 15.49 -9.52 6.50
C GLU A 114 16.75 -10.17 5.90
N GLY A 115 17.84 -10.18 6.67
CA GLY A 115 19.18 -10.57 6.20
C GLY A 115 19.84 -9.57 5.24
N ILE A 116 19.06 -8.98 4.32
CA ILE A 116 19.43 -7.87 3.43
C ILE A 116 18.36 -6.76 3.46
N CYS A 117 18.72 -5.59 2.91
CA CYS A 117 17.80 -4.49 2.63
C CYS A 117 17.18 -4.67 1.22
N CYS A 118 15.98 -4.14 0.91
CA CYS A 118 15.18 -3.20 1.71
C CYS A 118 13.70 -3.57 1.66
N ILE A 119 13.04 -3.53 2.82
CA ILE A 119 11.60 -3.69 2.94
C ILE A 119 10.99 -2.32 3.24
N GLY A 120 10.07 -1.90 2.37
CA GLY A 120 9.43 -0.58 2.38
C GLY A 120 8.15 -0.52 3.21
N GLY A 121 7.56 -1.67 3.49
CA GLY A 121 6.33 -1.79 4.25
C GLY A 121 5.91 -3.25 4.36
N TYR A 122 4.82 -3.47 5.08
CA TYR A 122 4.06 -4.72 5.10
C TYR A 122 2.69 -4.45 5.73
N HIS A 123 1.66 -5.21 5.39
CA HIS A 123 0.48 -5.42 6.23
C HIS A 123 0.50 -6.77 6.93
N SER A 124 -0.10 -6.84 8.11
CA SER A 124 -0.14 -8.07 8.89
C SER A 124 -1.33 -8.11 9.87
N ILE A 125 -1.43 -9.20 10.61
CA ILE A 125 -2.46 -9.46 11.61
C ILE A 125 -1.85 -9.91 12.94
N THR A 126 -2.34 -9.32 14.03
CA THR A 126 -1.98 -9.69 15.40
C THR A 126 -3.24 -9.99 16.21
N GLY A 127 -3.42 -11.26 16.56
CA GLY A 127 -4.71 -11.74 17.07
C GLY A 127 -5.82 -11.54 16.04
N SER A 128 -6.74 -10.61 16.29
CA SER A 128 -7.81 -10.21 15.36
C SER A 128 -7.65 -8.78 14.83
N GLN A 129 -6.52 -8.13 15.07
CA GLN A 129 -6.26 -6.76 14.66
C GLN A 129 -5.35 -6.79 13.42
N THR A 130 -5.87 -6.32 12.28
CA THR A 130 -5.05 -6.07 11.10
C THR A 130 -4.35 -4.73 11.24
N TYR A 131 -3.17 -4.56 10.65
CA TYR A 131 -2.38 -3.33 10.68
C TYR A 131 -1.43 -3.29 9.49
N ALA A 132 -0.81 -2.14 9.28
CA ALA A 132 0.29 -2.01 8.33
C ALA A 132 1.43 -1.15 8.89
N HIS A 133 2.62 -1.37 8.36
CA HIS A 133 3.76 -0.49 8.48
C HIS A 133 4.16 0.00 7.10
N ALA A 134 4.56 1.27 6.99
CA ALA A 134 5.20 1.77 5.78
C ALA A 134 6.32 2.76 6.09
N THR A 135 7.37 2.68 5.30
CA THR A 135 8.49 3.61 5.24
C THR A 135 8.11 4.82 4.41
N TYR A 136 8.47 6.00 4.91
CA TYR A 136 8.42 7.26 4.19
C TYR A 136 9.84 7.76 3.95
N VAL A 137 10.21 7.99 2.69
CA VAL A 137 11.48 8.65 2.31
C VAL A 137 11.19 9.85 1.42
N ASP A 138 11.90 10.98 1.61
CA ASP A 138 11.70 12.18 0.78
C ASP A 138 12.41 12.10 -0.58
N ALA A 139 13.44 11.27 -0.70
CA ALA A 139 14.17 11.08 -1.94
C ALA A 139 13.33 10.30 -2.97
N ASN A 140 13.59 10.57 -4.25
CA ASN A 140 13.00 9.81 -5.36
C ASN A 140 13.66 8.43 -5.48
N THR A 141 13.23 7.52 -4.62
CA THR A 141 13.71 6.15 -4.50
C THR A 141 12.56 5.24 -4.02
N PHE A 142 12.83 3.96 -3.81
CA PHE A 142 11.85 3.02 -3.25
C PHE A 142 11.26 3.58 -1.94
N SER A 143 9.95 3.45 -1.72
CA SER A 143 9.24 4.09 -0.59
C SER A 143 9.25 5.62 -0.59
N GLN A 144 9.38 6.27 -1.75
CA GLN A 144 9.20 7.73 -1.86
C GLN A 144 7.81 8.13 -1.37
N ASP A 145 7.76 9.12 -0.49
CA ASP A 145 6.54 9.68 0.09
C ASP A 145 5.52 8.65 0.62
N ILE A 146 4.44 8.42 -0.10
CA ILE A 146 3.36 7.50 0.22
C ILE A 146 3.38 6.25 -0.66
N SER A 147 4.41 6.02 -1.47
CA SER A 147 4.44 4.91 -2.43
C SER A 147 4.30 3.56 -1.72
N ALA A 148 5.13 3.31 -0.72
CA ALA A 148 5.04 2.11 0.12
C ALA A 148 3.71 2.08 0.88
N LEU A 149 3.26 3.22 1.44
CA LEU A 149 1.98 3.23 2.14
C LEU A 149 0.79 2.90 1.22
N SER A 150 0.78 3.37 -0.03
CA SER A 150 -0.28 3.04 -0.98
C SER A 150 -0.23 1.58 -1.43
N HIS A 151 0.98 1.00 -1.51
CA HIS A 151 1.19 -0.43 -1.74
C HIS A 151 0.51 -1.23 -0.63
N GLU A 152 0.94 -1.05 0.62
CA GLU A 152 0.43 -1.83 1.76
C GLU A 152 -1.07 -1.64 1.99
N VAL A 153 -1.59 -0.43 1.81
CA VAL A 153 -3.03 -0.19 1.95
C VAL A 153 -3.80 -0.84 0.78
N GLY A 154 -3.22 -0.82 -0.43
CA GLY A 154 -3.80 -1.47 -1.61
C GLY A 154 -3.94 -2.97 -1.42
N GLU A 155 -2.87 -3.62 -0.96
CA GLU A 155 -2.83 -5.05 -0.71
C GLU A 155 -3.71 -5.44 0.47
N TRP A 156 -3.68 -4.66 1.55
CA TRP A 156 -4.59 -4.87 2.68
C TRP A 156 -6.08 -4.80 2.29
N TYR A 157 -6.47 -3.98 1.30
CA TYR A 157 -7.87 -3.96 0.84
C TYR A 157 -8.27 -5.26 0.13
N ASP A 158 -7.35 -5.87 -0.60
CA ASP A 158 -7.59 -7.10 -1.36
C ASP A 158 -7.37 -8.36 -0.52
N ASP A 159 -6.46 -8.34 0.46
CA ASP A 159 -6.15 -9.45 1.37
C ASP A 159 -5.82 -9.00 2.82
N PRO A 160 -6.81 -8.50 3.58
CA PRO A 160 -6.56 -7.95 4.91
C PRO A 160 -6.06 -8.98 5.93
N LEU A 161 -6.29 -10.28 5.66
CA LEU A 161 -5.95 -11.38 6.56
C LEU A 161 -4.76 -12.21 6.06
N ILE A 162 -4.16 -11.86 4.92
CA ILE A 162 -3.02 -12.58 4.33
C ILE A 162 -3.39 -14.05 4.01
N THR A 163 -4.61 -14.27 3.55
CA THR A 163 -5.17 -15.62 3.30
C THR A 163 -5.91 -15.73 1.97
N ASN A 164 -6.03 -14.64 1.20
CA ASN A 164 -6.69 -14.64 -0.10
C ASN A 164 -5.71 -15.15 -1.16
N VAL A 165 -5.53 -16.46 -1.18
CA VAL A 165 -4.71 -17.17 -2.17
C VAL A 165 -5.30 -16.97 -3.57
N GLN A 166 -4.46 -16.52 -4.50
CA GLN A 166 -4.78 -16.45 -5.92
C GLN A 166 -4.10 -17.59 -6.70
N GLY A 167 -4.78 -18.09 -7.73
CA GLY A 167 -4.38 -19.31 -8.43
C GLY A 167 -3.47 -19.12 -9.63
N ALA A 168 -3.36 -17.89 -10.17
CA ALA A 168 -2.71 -17.67 -11.46
C ALA A 168 -1.20 -17.40 -11.33
N CYS A 169 -0.79 -16.61 -10.35
CA CYS A 169 0.61 -16.22 -10.13
C CYS A 169 1.25 -17.03 -8.99
N GLY A 170 0.44 -17.77 -8.23
CA GLY A 170 0.86 -18.45 -7.00
C GLY A 170 0.96 -17.48 -5.82
N GLY A 171 0.63 -17.94 -4.61
CA GLY A 171 0.65 -17.09 -3.41
C GLY A 171 -0.65 -16.31 -3.18
N ILE A 172 -0.55 -15.18 -2.49
CA ILE A 172 -1.67 -14.33 -2.06
C ILE A 172 -1.84 -13.13 -3.01
N LEU A 173 -2.84 -12.28 -2.75
CA LEU A 173 -3.15 -11.11 -3.58
C LEU A 173 -2.29 -9.90 -3.18
N GLU A 174 -1.10 -9.81 -3.79
CA GLU A 174 -0.19 -8.67 -3.67
C GLU A 174 -0.31 -7.79 -4.92
N ASN A 175 -1.22 -6.82 -4.89
CA ASN A 175 -1.55 -6.00 -6.05
C ASN A 175 -0.53 -4.88 -6.33
N GLY A 176 0.43 -4.65 -5.42
CA GLY A 176 1.53 -3.68 -5.57
C GLY A 176 2.82 -4.34 -6.08
N ASP A 177 3.13 -5.55 -5.59
CA ASP A 177 4.37 -6.29 -5.90
C ASP A 177 4.72 -6.36 -7.41
N PRO A 178 3.77 -6.67 -8.33
CA PRO A 178 4.08 -6.81 -9.75
C PRO A 178 4.66 -5.56 -10.41
N LEU A 179 4.54 -4.40 -9.76
CA LEU A 179 4.89 -3.10 -10.32
C LEU A 179 6.16 -2.51 -9.69
N GLU A 180 6.70 -3.09 -8.63
CA GLU A 180 7.90 -2.59 -7.93
C GLU A 180 9.15 -2.60 -8.80
N GLY A 181 9.29 -3.58 -9.69
CA GLY A 181 10.41 -3.69 -10.61
C GLY A 181 10.33 -2.73 -11.81
N LEU A 182 9.24 -1.98 -11.96
CA LEU A 182 9.05 -1.07 -13.08
C LEU A 182 9.70 0.29 -12.85
N ALA A 183 9.73 1.13 -13.89
CA ALA A 183 10.25 2.48 -13.79
C ALA A 183 9.57 3.26 -12.65
N ASN A 184 10.37 3.95 -11.84
CA ASN A 184 9.94 4.66 -10.63
C ASN A 184 9.14 3.78 -9.65
N TYR A 185 9.45 2.48 -9.59
CA TYR A 185 8.79 1.51 -8.70
C TYR A 185 7.27 1.41 -8.93
N GLY A 186 6.81 1.70 -10.16
CA GLY A 186 5.40 1.70 -10.51
C GLY A 186 4.63 2.93 -10.04
N THR A 187 5.29 3.96 -9.51
CA THR A 187 4.60 5.16 -9.00
C THR A 187 4.17 6.14 -10.09
N PHE A 188 3.17 6.96 -9.76
CA PHE A 188 2.67 8.03 -10.64
C PHE A 188 2.28 9.28 -9.83
N PRO A 189 2.43 10.50 -10.40
CA PRO A 189 2.19 11.72 -9.65
C PRO A 189 0.70 12.02 -9.48
N VAL A 190 0.28 12.32 -8.25
CA VAL A 190 -1.08 12.75 -7.90
C VAL A 190 -1.02 14.00 -7.03
N THR A 191 -1.66 15.08 -7.50
CA THR A 191 -1.76 16.30 -6.69
C THR A 191 -3.00 16.25 -5.80
N SER A 192 -2.81 16.24 -4.49
CA SER A 192 -3.89 16.31 -3.50
C SER A 192 -3.56 17.36 -2.44
N LYS A 193 -4.54 18.21 -2.12
CA LYS A 193 -4.41 19.30 -1.13
C LYS A 193 -3.17 20.19 -1.35
N GLY A 194 -2.81 20.45 -2.62
CA GLY A 194 -1.69 21.33 -3.00
C GLY A 194 -0.31 20.69 -2.91
N VAL A 195 -0.22 19.38 -2.65
CA VAL A 195 1.03 18.61 -2.64
C VAL A 195 0.95 17.53 -3.71
N THR A 196 2.04 17.33 -4.47
CA THR A 196 2.19 16.20 -5.39
C THR A 196 2.77 15.01 -4.63
N TRP A 197 2.02 13.92 -4.64
CA TRP A 197 2.35 12.63 -4.03
C TRP A 197 2.64 11.59 -5.13
N HIS A 198 3.32 10.50 -4.79
CA HIS A 198 3.66 9.42 -5.71
C HIS A 198 3.13 8.08 -5.19
N PRO A 199 1.79 7.88 -5.14
CA PRO A 199 1.26 6.55 -4.89
C PRO A 199 1.78 5.56 -5.94
N GLN A 200 1.93 4.31 -5.52
CA GLN A 200 2.19 3.21 -6.45
C GLN A 200 0.93 2.95 -7.29
N ASP A 201 1.08 2.71 -8.58
CA ASP A 201 0.03 2.06 -9.38
C ASP A 201 -0.19 0.64 -8.85
N LEU A 202 -1.39 0.08 -9.06
CA LEU A 202 -1.76 -1.24 -8.57
C LEU A 202 -2.35 -2.07 -9.72
N VAL A 203 -2.03 -3.36 -9.78
CA VAL A 203 -2.65 -4.27 -10.74
C VAL A 203 -4.09 -4.56 -10.35
N PHE A 204 -5.00 -4.70 -11.32
CA PHE A 204 -6.36 -5.15 -11.08
C PHE A 204 -6.43 -6.68 -10.97
N LEU A 205 -7.55 -7.23 -10.48
CA LEU A 205 -7.80 -8.69 -10.41
C LEU A 205 -7.64 -9.42 -11.75
N LYS A 206 -7.78 -8.68 -12.86
CA LYS A 206 -7.47 -9.18 -14.21
C LYS A 206 -6.04 -9.73 -14.29
N TYR A 207 -5.05 -9.08 -13.67
CA TYR A 207 -3.66 -9.54 -13.62
C TYR A 207 -3.53 -10.91 -12.98
N PHE A 208 -4.34 -11.21 -11.97
CA PHE A 208 -4.43 -12.51 -11.30
C PHE A 208 -5.36 -13.51 -12.02
N GLY A 209 -5.69 -13.26 -13.29
CA GLY A 209 -6.44 -14.20 -14.12
C GLY A 209 -7.96 -14.13 -14.01
N GLN A 210 -8.52 -13.07 -13.40
CA GLN A 210 -9.98 -12.88 -13.36
C GLN A 210 -10.56 -12.81 -14.78
N THR A 211 -11.49 -13.71 -15.08
CA THR A 211 -12.23 -13.76 -16.36
C THR A 211 -13.73 -14.03 -16.12
N PRO A 212 -14.64 -13.22 -16.70
CA PRO A 212 -14.37 -11.98 -17.42
C PRO A 212 -13.78 -10.91 -16.48
N SER A 213 -12.99 -9.99 -17.04
CA SER A 213 -12.46 -8.87 -16.26
C SER A 213 -13.59 -7.95 -15.81
N THR A 214 -13.54 -7.53 -14.54
CA THR A 214 -14.43 -6.48 -14.01
C THR A 214 -13.78 -5.10 -14.04
N SER A 215 -12.53 -4.98 -14.49
CA SER A 215 -11.77 -3.74 -14.39
C SER A 215 -12.28 -2.67 -15.36
N VAL A 216 -12.14 -1.42 -14.92
CA VAL A 216 -12.43 -0.24 -15.74
C VAL A 216 -11.60 -0.31 -17.02
N ASN A 217 -12.26 -0.04 -18.15
CA ASN A 217 -11.66 -0.07 -19.48
C ASN A 217 -10.98 -1.41 -19.86
N ASN A 218 -11.24 -2.50 -19.14
CA ASN A 218 -10.55 -3.78 -19.28
C ASN A 218 -9.02 -3.65 -19.13
N TRP A 219 -8.56 -2.75 -18.25
CA TRP A 219 -7.15 -2.50 -17.99
C TRP A 219 -6.51 -3.51 -17.06
N TRP A 220 -5.18 -3.58 -17.08
CA TRP A 220 -4.37 -4.43 -16.20
C TRP A 220 -3.97 -3.74 -14.90
N THR A 221 -3.81 -2.42 -14.92
CA THR A 221 -3.49 -1.60 -13.74
C THR A 221 -4.38 -0.37 -13.68
N PHE A 222 -4.44 0.26 -12.51
CA PHE A 222 -5.25 1.46 -12.29
C PHE A 222 -4.88 2.61 -13.24
N ASN A 223 -3.58 2.83 -13.46
CA ASN A 223 -3.07 3.89 -14.32
C ASN A 223 -2.74 3.43 -15.76
N ASN A 224 -3.22 2.23 -16.17
CA ASN A 224 -2.99 1.64 -17.49
C ASN A 224 -1.51 1.58 -17.88
N ASN A 225 -0.67 1.07 -16.99
CA ASN A 225 0.76 0.92 -17.24
C ASN A 225 0.98 0.00 -18.46
N PRO A 226 1.56 0.51 -19.57
CA PRO A 226 1.67 -0.25 -20.81
C PRO A 226 2.67 -1.41 -20.74
N ALA A 227 3.48 -1.49 -19.68
CA ALA A 227 4.39 -2.61 -19.47
C ALA A 227 3.65 -3.89 -19.07
N VAL A 228 2.44 -3.78 -18.49
CA VAL A 228 1.64 -4.91 -18.01
C VAL A 228 0.63 -5.30 -19.07
N THR A 229 0.82 -6.48 -19.67
CA THR A 229 0.04 -6.92 -20.85
C THR A 229 -0.53 -8.33 -20.73
N SER A 230 -0.11 -9.09 -19.72
CA SER A 230 -0.56 -10.46 -19.49
C SER A 230 -0.69 -10.77 -18.00
N VAL A 231 -1.41 -11.86 -17.73
CA VAL A 231 -1.54 -12.46 -16.40
C VAL A 231 -0.15 -12.79 -15.85
N CYS A 232 0.13 -12.40 -14.61
CA CYS A 232 1.33 -12.75 -13.84
C CYS A 232 2.67 -12.43 -14.52
N GLN A 233 2.70 -11.42 -15.39
CA GLN A 233 3.88 -11.10 -16.20
C GLN A 233 5.14 -10.85 -15.37
N PHE A 234 4.98 -10.26 -14.18
CA PHE A 234 6.07 -9.87 -13.29
C PHE A 234 6.09 -10.67 -11.98
N GLY A 235 5.32 -11.76 -11.91
CA GLY A 235 5.18 -12.59 -10.71
C GLY A 235 4.04 -12.14 -9.80
N GLN A 236 4.04 -12.73 -8.61
CA GLN A 236 3.59 -12.04 -7.42
C GLN A 236 4.73 -11.08 -7.09
#